data_AF-J9D0C2-F1
#
_entry.id   AF-J9D0C2-F1
#
_cell.length_a   1.000
_cell.length_b   1.000
_cell.length_c   1.000
_cell.angle_alpha   90.00
_cell.angle_beta   90.00
_cell.angle_gamma   90.00
#
_symmetry.space_group_name_H-M   'P 1'
#
loop_
_entity.id
_entity.type
_entity.pdbx_description
1 polymer ?
#
loop_
_entity_poly.entity_id
_entity_poly.type
_entity_poly.pdbx_seq_one_letter_code
_entity_poly.pdbx_strand_id
1 'polypeptide(L)'
;MIIFFINLLIFKSTNIYSCEYKIRQIEHDIAQFENDYLTNLRIIDKLNSQQCSYVRHINIKMDIDREIEKLEREKSHILSYKSEIYFTRYFKSRETLLSEIERKIEEKKKQWQTQIKLYNDSISNKTGYEQINKSLRTKIESLKSEKIVLEKCLFATKVNKN
;
A
#
# COMPACT_ATOMS: atom_id res chain seq x y z
N MET A 1 -11.49 15.84 62.02
CA MET A 1 -11.15 16.76 60.90
C MET A 1 -9.84 16.40 60.19
N ILE A 2 -8.73 16.15 60.91
CA ILE A 2 -7.41 15.87 60.30
C ILE A 2 -7.42 14.67 59.33
N ILE A 3 -8.10 13.56 59.67
CA ILE A 3 -8.21 12.37 58.82
C ILE A 3 -8.94 12.67 57.49
N PHE A 4 -9.95 13.55 57.53
CA PHE A 4 -10.69 13.97 56.34
C PHE A 4 -9.84 14.83 55.38
N PHE A 5 -9.01 15.72 55.93
CA PHE A 5 -8.05 16.51 55.16
C PHE A 5 -6.97 15.64 54.52
N ILE A 6 -6.45 14.63 55.24
CA ILE A 6 -5.47 13.68 54.70
C ILE A 6 -6.09 12.86 53.55
N ASN A 7 -7.32 12.37 53.69
CA ASN A 7 -8.01 11.66 52.62
C ASN A 7 -8.26 12.55 51.39
N LEU A 8 -8.68 13.81 51.57
CA LEU A 8 -8.84 14.78 50.47
C LEU A 8 -7.52 15.07 49.74
N LEU A 9 -6.41 15.18 50.47
CA LEU A 9 -5.08 15.39 49.89
C LEU A 9 -4.60 14.15 49.11
N ILE A 10 -4.83 12.95 49.65
CA ILE A 10 -4.52 11.68 48.98
C ILE A 10 -5.33 11.57 47.68
N PHE A 11 -6.65 11.73 47.71
CA PHE A 11 -7.50 11.70 46.51
C PHE A 11 -7.08 12.72 45.45
N LYS A 12 -6.78 13.97 45.85
CA LYS A 12 -6.27 14.99 44.91
C LYS A 12 -4.88 14.66 44.36
N SER A 13 -4.01 14.03 45.15
CA SER A 13 -2.68 13.63 44.70
C SER A 13 -2.74 12.45 43.71
N THR A 14 -3.56 11.43 43.99
CA THR A 14 -3.77 10.28 43.10
C THR A 14 -4.35 10.71 41.76
N ASN A 15 -5.25 11.70 41.75
CA ASN A 15 -5.82 12.25 40.52
C ASN A 15 -4.77 13.01 39.66
N ILE A 16 -3.87 13.76 40.30
CA ILE A 16 -2.74 14.44 39.61
C ILE A 16 -1.76 13.42 39.02
N TYR A 17 -1.33 12.42 39.80
CA TYR A 17 -0.43 11.37 39.31
C TYR A 17 -1.05 10.55 38.18
N SER A 18 -2.36 10.29 38.23
CA SER A 18 -3.12 9.64 37.17
C SER A 18 -3.14 10.48 35.87
N CYS A 19 -3.36 11.79 35.97
CA CYS A 19 -3.31 12.70 34.83
C CYS A 19 -1.91 12.78 34.20
N GLU A 20 -0.85 12.90 35.01
CA GLU A 20 0.53 12.95 34.49
C GLU A 20 0.93 11.63 33.81
N TYR A 21 0.54 10.49 34.41
CA TYR A 21 0.73 9.18 33.79
C TYR A 21 0.00 9.09 32.45
N LYS A 22 -1.27 9.50 32.40
CA LYS A 22 -2.08 9.46 31.19
C LYS A 22 -1.54 10.38 30.09
N ILE A 23 -1.02 11.56 30.43
CA ILE A 23 -0.34 12.45 29.48
C ILE A 23 0.87 11.76 28.85
N ARG A 24 1.74 11.13 29.66
CA ARG A 24 2.91 10.39 29.15
C ARG A 24 2.51 9.23 28.24
N GLN A 25 1.44 8.51 28.59
CA GLN A 25 0.90 7.45 27.74
C GLN A 25 0.42 8.01 26.40
N ILE A 26 -0.32 9.12 26.40
CA ILE A 26 -0.77 9.79 25.18
C ILE A 26 0.43 10.24 24.31
N GLU A 27 1.49 10.76 24.92
CA GLU A 27 2.71 11.13 24.19
C GLU A 27 3.37 9.92 23.51
N HIS A 28 3.45 8.78 24.21
CA HIS A 28 3.97 7.55 23.67
C HIS A 28 3.12 7.05 22.49
N ASP A 29 1.80 7.02 22.66
CA ASP A 29 0.85 6.59 21.62
C ASP A 29 0.95 7.50 20.38
N ILE A 30 1.06 8.82 20.56
CA ILE A 30 1.26 9.76 19.45
C ILE A 30 2.56 9.44 18.71
N ALA A 31 3.67 9.25 19.42
CA ALA A 31 4.96 8.95 18.80
C ALA A 31 4.92 7.63 18.02
N GLN A 32 4.24 6.62 18.55
CA GLN A 32 4.03 5.34 17.86
C GLN A 32 3.22 5.54 16.57
N PHE A 33 2.08 6.22 16.64
CA PHE A 33 1.24 6.46 15.47
C PHE A 33 1.92 7.34 14.41
N GLU A 34 2.75 8.30 14.82
CA GLU A 34 3.55 9.11 13.89
C GLU A 34 4.60 8.24 13.16
N ASN A 35 5.22 7.29 13.86
CA ASN A 35 6.15 6.34 13.25
C ASN A 35 5.45 5.39 12.26
N ASP A 36 4.27 4.86 12.63
CA ASP A 36 3.47 4.01 11.74
C ASP A 36 3.03 4.78 10.48
N TYR A 37 2.61 6.04 10.67
CA TYR A 37 2.25 6.94 9.57
C TYR A 37 3.40 7.15 8.59
N LEU A 38 4.60 7.43 9.10
CA LEU A 38 5.81 7.61 8.28
C LEU A 38 6.22 6.33 7.56
N THR A 39 6.08 5.18 8.23
CA THR A 39 6.36 3.87 7.63
C THR A 39 5.45 3.61 6.44
N ASN A 40 4.15 3.84 6.61
CA ASN A 40 3.17 3.70 5.54
C ASN A 40 3.41 4.68 4.38
N LEU A 41 3.83 5.92 4.67
CA LEU A 41 4.21 6.87 3.61
C LEU A 41 5.35 6.34 2.74
N ARG A 42 6.42 5.80 3.36
CA ARG A 42 7.53 5.21 2.63
C ARG A 42 7.08 4.03 1.76
N ILE A 43 6.13 3.22 2.24
CA ILE A 43 5.54 2.13 1.46
C ILE A 43 4.78 2.69 0.26
N ILE A 44 3.93 3.71 0.45
CA ILE A 44 3.19 4.38 -0.63
C ILE A 44 4.14 4.94 -1.69
N ASP A 45 5.22 5.59 -1.28
CA ASP A 45 6.22 6.16 -2.20
C ASP A 45 6.92 5.08 -3.04
N LYS A 46 7.23 3.94 -2.41
CA LYS A 46 7.77 2.77 -3.11
C LYS A 46 6.77 2.19 -4.11
N LEU A 47 5.49 2.08 -3.73
CA LEU A 47 4.43 1.61 -4.62
C LEU A 47 4.26 2.57 -5.82
N ASN A 48 4.27 3.89 -5.59
CA ASN A 48 4.16 4.91 -6.65
C ASN A 48 5.31 4.87 -7.65
N SER A 49 6.55 4.74 -7.17
CA SER A 49 7.75 4.77 -8.03
C SER A 49 7.96 3.49 -8.85
N GLN A 50 7.33 2.37 -8.46
CA GLN A 50 7.56 1.07 -9.09
C GLN A 50 6.30 0.45 -9.69
N GLN A 51 5.36 0.06 -8.83
CA GLN A 51 4.31 -0.90 -9.16
C GLN A 51 2.98 -0.24 -9.57
N CYS A 52 2.68 0.95 -9.05
CA CYS A 52 1.52 1.76 -9.42
C CYS A 52 1.77 2.70 -10.61
N SER A 53 2.95 2.64 -11.25
CA SER A 53 3.24 3.54 -12.37
C SER A 53 2.39 3.19 -13.59
N TYR A 54 1.38 4.01 -13.86
CA TYR A 54 0.50 3.87 -15.03
C TYR A 54 1.30 3.85 -16.34
N VAL A 55 2.29 4.74 -16.48
CA VAL A 55 3.15 4.80 -17.66
C VAL A 55 3.88 3.48 -17.87
N ARG A 56 4.45 2.91 -16.81
CA ARG A 56 5.12 1.61 -16.88
C ARG A 56 4.15 0.49 -17.27
N HIS A 57 2.96 0.47 -16.69
CA HIS A 57 1.92 -0.50 -16.99
C HIS A 57 1.51 -0.46 -18.48
N ILE A 58 1.32 0.74 -19.03
CA ILE A 58 1.00 0.93 -20.45
C ILE A 58 2.17 0.55 -21.35
N ASN A 59 3.41 0.89 -21.01
CA ASN A 59 4.58 0.50 -21.80
C ASN A 59 4.70 -1.03 -21.91
N ILE A 60 4.51 -1.74 -20.80
CA ILE A 60 4.51 -3.22 -20.79
C ILE A 60 3.39 -3.76 -21.70
N LYS A 61 2.19 -3.17 -21.65
CA LYS A 61 1.09 -3.54 -22.54
C LYS A 61 1.48 -3.40 -24.00
N MET A 62 2.01 -2.24 -24.37
CA MET A 62 2.41 -1.95 -25.74
C MET A 62 3.47 -2.93 -26.26
N ASP A 63 4.44 -3.29 -25.43
CA ASP A 63 5.47 -4.25 -25.81
C ASP A 63 4.91 -5.66 -26.01
N ILE A 64 3.97 -6.08 -25.16
CA ILE A 64 3.25 -7.35 -25.32
C ILE A 64 2.39 -7.34 -26.60
N ASP A 65 1.64 -6.26 -26.84
CA ASP A 65 0.78 -6.11 -28.01
C ASP A 65 1.60 -6.18 -29.31
N ARG A 66 2.77 -5.51 -29.35
CA ARG A 66 3.71 -5.57 -30.49
C ARG A 66 4.24 -6.99 -30.74
N GLU A 67 4.58 -7.70 -29.68
CA GLU A 67 5.06 -9.09 -29.77
C GLU A 67 3.95 -10.02 -30.30
N ILE A 68 2.71 -9.84 -29.84
CA ILE A 68 1.55 -10.58 -30.36
C ILE A 68 1.34 -10.26 -31.85
N GLU A 69 1.38 -8.99 -32.24
CA GLU A 69 1.23 -8.58 -33.64
C GLU A 69 2.32 -9.19 -34.54
N LYS A 70 3.57 -9.24 -34.06
CA LYS A 70 4.67 -9.92 -34.76
C LYS A 70 4.38 -11.41 -34.95
N LEU A 71 3.91 -12.09 -33.92
CA LEU A 71 3.55 -13.51 -33.97
C LEU A 71 2.35 -13.76 -34.91
N GLU A 72 1.34 -12.90 -34.90
CA GLU A 72 0.20 -13.00 -35.81
C GLU A 72 0.62 -12.77 -37.27
N ARG A 73 1.50 -11.82 -37.54
CA ARG A 73 2.09 -11.64 -38.89
C ARG A 73 2.87 -12.88 -39.33
N GLU A 74 3.66 -13.47 -38.44
CA GLU A 74 4.38 -14.71 -38.71
C GLU A 74 3.41 -15.85 -39.02
N LYS A 75 2.32 -15.98 -38.24
CA LYS A 75 1.23 -16.94 -38.49
C LYS A 75 0.62 -16.74 -39.87
N SER A 76 0.24 -15.52 -40.24
CA SER A 76 -0.31 -15.20 -41.56
C SER A 76 0.67 -15.53 -42.69
N HIS A 77 1.95 -15.22 -42.50
CA HIS A 77 3.01 -15.57 -43.44
C HIS A 77 3.17 -17.09 -43.58
N ILE A 78 3.00 -17.86 -42.51
CA ILE A 78 3.02 -19.33 -42.57
C ILE A 78 1.83 -19.89 -43.34
N LEU A 79 0.65 -19.32 -43.13
CA LEU A 79 -0.56 -19.72 -43.83
C LEU A 79 -0.52 -19.40 -45.32
N SER A 80 0.27 -18.42 -45.77
CA SER A 80 0.33 -18.01 -47.17
C SER A 80 1.17 -18.91 -48.10
N TYR A 81 2.02 -19.81 -47.59
CA TYR A 81 2.78 -20.74 -48.46
C TYR A 81 2.10 -22.09 -48.64
N LYS A 82 2.42 -22.73 -49.77
CA LYS A 82 2.15 -24.16 -49.98
C LYS A 82 2.91 -25.01 -48.95
N SER A 83 2.23 -26.01 -48.39
CA SER A 83 2.74 -26.91 -47.34
C SER A 83 4.06 -27.60 -47.70
N GLU A 84 4.29 -27.88 -48.99
CA GLU A 84 5.49 -28.54 -49.53
C GLU A 84 6.79 -27.72 -49.37
N ILE A 85 6.69 -26.40 -49.19
CA ILE A 85 7.84 -25.48 -49.04
C ILE A 85 8.32 -25.40 -47.57
N TYR A 86 7.47 -25.77 -46.61
CA TYR A 86 7.77 -25.58 -45.19
C TYR A 86 8.72 -26.64 -44.63
N PHE A 87 8.50 -27.91 -44.98
CA PHE A 87 9.31 -29.02 -44.46
C PHE A 87 10.77 -28.90 -44.93
N THR A 88 10.99 -28.49 -46.19
CA THR A 88 12.31 -28.27 -46.79
C THR A 88 13.06 -27.09 -46.19
N ARG A 89 12.36 -26.07 -45.66
CA ARG A 89 12.99 -24.85 -45.16
C ARG A 89 13.15 -24.81 -43.63
N TYR A 90 12.26 -25.47 -42.89
CA TYR A 90 12.19 -25.38 -41.42
C TYR A 90 12.32 -26.73 -40.71
N PHE A 91 12.40 -27.84 -41.44
CA PHE A 91 12.45 -29.21 -40.89
C PHE A 91 11.30 -29.55 -39.93
N LYS A 92 10.19 -28.81 -40.01
CA LYS A 92 8.98 -28.97 -39.20
C LYS A 92 7.75 -28.95 -40.09
N SER A 93 6.69 -29.63 -39.66
CA SER A 93 5.39 -29.48 -40.31
C SER A 93 4.84 -28.08 -40.07
N ARG A 94 4.03 -27.62 -41.02
CA ARG A 94 3.35 -26.32 -40.92
C ARG A 94 2.47 -26.25 -39.67
N GLU A 95 1.76 -27.34 -39.38
CA GLU A 95 0.86 -27.47 -38.24
C GLU A 95 1.62 -27.33 -36.91
N THR A 96 2.81 -27.91 -36.79
CA THR A 96 3.66 -27.74 -35.60
C THR A 96 4.09 -26.28 -35.41
N LEU A 97 4.50 -25.60 -36.48
CA LEU A 97 4.91 -24.19 -36.41
C LEU A 97 3.74 -23.27 -36.01
N LEU A 98 2.56 -23.49 -36.59
CA LEU A 98 1.35 -22.74 -36.24
C LEU A 98 0.97 -22.93 -34.77
N SER A 99 1.01 -24.18 -34.29
CA SER A 99 0.74 -24.50 -32.88
C SER A 99 1.76 -23.85 -31.93
N GLU A 100 3.05 -23.83 -32.29
CA GLU A 100 4.09 -23.15 -31.52
C GLU A 100 3.83 -21.65 -31.41
N ILE A 101 3.40 -21.00 -32.50
CA ILE A 101 3.05 -19.57 -32.52
C ILE A 101 1.81 -19.29 -31.67
N GLU A 102 0.76 -20.09 -31.81
CA GLU A 102 -0.46 -19.93 -31.01
C GLU A 102 -0.18 -20.07 -29.52
N ARG A 103 0.65 -21.04 -29.14
CA ARG A 103 1.10 -21.20 -27.75
C ARG A 103 1.84 -19.96 -27.24
N LYS A 104 2.73 -19.37 -28.05
CA LYS A 104 3.46 -18.13 -27.68
C LYS A 104 2.50 -16.95 -27.52
N ILE A 105 1.52 -16.80 -28.41
CA ILE A 105 0.50 -15.74 -28.32
C ILE A 105 -0.30 -15.89 -27.01
N GLU A 106 -0.72 -17.11 -26.69
CA GLU A 106 -1.45 -17.38 -25.46
C GLU A 106 -0.61 -17.11 -24.22
N GLU A 107 0.69 -17.46 -24.25
CA GLU A 107 1.62 -17.13 -23.18
C GLU A 107 1.76 -15.62 -22.98
N LYS A 108 1.88 -14.83 -24.06
CA LYS A 108 1.91 -13.37 -24.01
C LYS A 108 0.62 -12.77 -23.42
N LYS A 109 -0.54 -13.31 -23.79
CA LYS A 109 -1.84 -12.91 -23.21
C LYS A 109 -1.90 -13.19 -21.70
N LYS A 110 -1.43 -14.36 -21.26
CA LYS A 110 -1.35 -14.71 -19.83
C LYS A 110 -0.37 -13.84 -19.05
N GLN A 111 0.77 -13.51 -19.66
CA GLN A 111 1.72 -12.55 -19.09
C GLN A 111 1.04 -11.20 -18.85
N TRP A 112 0.28 -10.71 -19.83
CA TRP A 112 -0.46 -9.45 -19.67
C TRP A 112 -1.52 -9.51 -18.56
N GLN A 113 -2.32 -10.57 -18.50
CA GLN A 113 -3.31 -10.76 -17.43
C GLN A 113 -2.65 -10.74 -16.03
N THR A 114 -1.48 -11.37 -15.91
CA THR A 114 -0.70 -11.36 -14.67
C THR A 114 -0.26 -9.94 -14.30
N GLN A 115 0.20 -9.15 -15.28
CA GLN A 115 0.59 -7.76 -15.06
C GLN A 115 -0.59 -6.87 -14.65
N ILE A 116 -1.78 -7.08 -15.23
CA ILE A 116 -3.02 -6.38 -14.79
C ILE A 116 -3.30 -6.69 -13.33
N LYS A 117 -3.27 -7.97 -12.94
CA LYS A 117 -3.53 -8.36 -11.55
C LYS A 117 -2.56 -7.69 -10.59
N LEU A 118 -1.26 -7.79 -10.86
CA LEU A 118 -0.22 -7.18 -10.02
C LEU A 118 -0.38 -5.65 -9.90
N TYR A 119 -0.71 -4.98 -11.00
CA TYR A 119 -0.96 -3.54 -11.00
C TYR A 119 -2.17 -3.16 -10.15
N ASN A 120 -3.28 -3.88 -10.30
CA ASN A 120 -4.49 -3.64 -9.52
C ASN A 120 -4.29 -3.94 -8.02
N ASP A 121 -3.59 -5.02 -7.70
CA ASP A 121 -3.23 -5.38 -6.32
C ASP A 121 -2.37 -4.26 -5.70
N SER A 122 -1.42 -3.72 -6.45
CA SER A 122 -0.58 -2.59 -6.01
C SER A 122 -1.40 -1.32 -5.75
N ILE A 123 -2.35 -0.98 -6.63
CA ILE A 123 -3.27 0.16 -6.42
C ILE A 123 -4.12 -0.04 -5.17
N SER A 124 -4.66 -1.24 -4.99
CA SER A 124 -5.47 -1.60 -3.84
C SER A 124 -4.67 -1.43 -2.55
N ASN A 125 -3.44 -1.96 -2.51
CA ASN A 125 -2.54 -1.83 -1.38
C ASN A 125 -2.22 -0.37 -1.06
N LYS A 126 -1.91 0.44 -2.08
CA LYS A 126 -1.68 1.88 -1.92
C LYS A 126 -2.88 2.55 -1.25
N THR A 127 -4.07 2.33 -1.80
CA THR A 127 -5.33 2.88 -1.27
C THR A 127 -5.54 2.45 0.19
N GLY A 128 -5.24 1.20 0.53
CA GLY A 128 -5.31 0.69 1.90
C GLY A 128 -4.38 1.46 2.86
N TYR A 129 -3.12 1.66 2.48
CA TYR A 129 -2.17 2.45 3.30
C TYR A 129 -2.58 3.92 3.43
N GLU A 130 -3.14 4.53 2.38
CA GLU A 130 -3.66 5.89 2.44
C GLU A 130 -4.82 6.02 3.44
N GLN A 131 -5.72 5.04 3.48
CA GLN A 131 -6.82 4.99 4.45
C GLN A 131 -6.31 4.79 5.88
N ILE A 132 -5.35 3.89 6.09
CA ILE A 132 -4.71 3.70 7.40
C ILE A 132 -4.08 5.02 7.86
N ASN A 133 -3.34 5.70 6.99
CA ASN A 133 -2.70 6.98 7.30
C ASN A 133 -3.70 8.09 7.63
N LYS A 134 -4.85 8.13 6.95
CA LYS A 134 -5.94 9.03 7.29
C LYS A 134 -6.47 8.75 8.70
N SER A 135 -6.67 7.47 9.04
CA SER A 135 -7.13 7.06 10.37
C SER A 135 -6.12 7.42 11.47
N LEU A 136 -4.83 7.15 11.24
CA LEU A 136 -3.74 7.50 12.15
C LEU A 136 -3.68 9.01 12.42
N ARG A 137 -3.82 9.84 11.38
CA ARG A 137 -3.88 11.30 11.55
C ARG A 137 -5.04 11.74 12.45
N THR A 138 -6.24 11.24 12.20
CA THR A 138 -7.41 11.54 13.05
C THR A 138 -7.16 11.12 14.50
N LYS A 139 -6.53 9.96 14.71
CA LYS A 139 -6.22 9.47 16.06
C LYS A 139 -5.18 10.35 16.76
N ILE A 140 -4.13 10.77 16.05
CA ILE A 140 -3.11 11.69 16.57
C ILE A 140 -3.75 13.03 16.95
N GLU A 141 -4.62 13.60 16.11
CA GLU A 141 -5.31 14.86 16.40
C GLU A 141 -6.24 14.75 17.62
N SER A 142 -6.97 13.63 17.74
CA SER A 142 -7.80 13.34 18.91
C SER A 142 -6.97 13.24 20.19
N LEU A 143 -5.84 12.53 20.15
CA LEU A 143 -4.92 12.39 21.28
C LEU A 143 -4.27 13.72 21.67
N LYS A 144 -3.86 14.54 20.69
CA LYS A 144 -3.34 15.89 20.93
C LYS A 144 -4.38 16.76 21.63
N SER A 145 -5.65 16.66 21.23
CA SER A 145 -6.76 17.38 21.87
C SER A 145 -6.99 16.90 23.31
N GLU A 146 -6.99 15.58 23.55
CA GLU A 146 -7.14 15.00 24.88
C GLU A 146 -5.99 15.43 25.81
N LYS A 147 -4.75 15.40 25.31
CA LYS A 147 -3.57 15.87 26.05
C LYS A 147 -3.73 17.32 26.49
N ILE A 148 -4.13 18.22 25.59
CA ILE A 148 -4.35 19.65 25.91
C ILE A 148 -5.39 19.81 27.03
N VAL A 149 -6.47 19.03 27.01
CA VAL A 149 -7.49 19.06 28.08
C VAL A 149 -6.90 18.60 29.40
N LEU A 150 -6.17 17.48 29.42
CA LEU A 150 -5.52 16.96 30.63
C LEU A 150 -4.48 17.92 31.20
N GLU A 151 -3.69 18.58 30.34
CA GLU A 151 -2.71 19.59 30.74
C GLU A 151 -3.38 20.80 31.40
N LYS A 152 -4.51 21.27 30.85
CA LYS A 152 -5.31 22.35 31.46
C LYS A 152 -5.89 21.94 32.81
N CYS A 153 -6.42 20.73 32.93
CA CYS A 153 -6.90 20.18 34.21
C CYS A 153 -5.78 20.07 35.24
N LEU A 154 -4.61 19.60 34.81
CA LEU A 154 -3.42 19.49 35.67
C LEU A 154 -2.96 20.87 36.15
N PHE A 155 -2.88 21.85 35.25
CA PHE A 155 -2.51 23.22 35.57
C PHE A 155 -3.49 23.85 36.58
N ALA A 156 -4.80 23.78 36.32
CA ALA A 156 -5.82 24.30 37.24
C ALA A 156 -5.74 23.64 38.63
N THR A 157 -5.44 22.34 38.69
CA THR A 157 -5.30 21.61 39.97
C THR A 157 -4.02 21.99 40.71
N LYS A 158 -2.93 22.31 40.00
CA LYS A 158 -1.66 22.80 40.58
C LYS A 158 -1.79 24.25 41.08
N VAL A 159 -2.47 25.13 40.35
CA VAL A 159 -2.72 26.53 40.76
C VAL A 159 -3.60 26.59 42.01
N ASN A 160 -4.64 25.75 42.12
CA ASN A 160 -5.51 25.68 43.30
C ASN A 160 -4.86 25.04 44.56
N LYS A 161 -3.58 24.63 44.48
CA LYS A 161 -2.80 24.09 45.61
C LYS A 161 -1.77 25.08 46.17
N ASN A 162 -1.48 26.17 45.45
CA ASN A 162 -0.64 27.29 45.90
C ASN A 162 -1.52 28.40 46.47
#